data_AF-A0A944QCX7-F1
#
_entry.id   AF-A0A944QCX7-F1
#
_cell.length_a   1.000
_cell.length_b   1.000
_cell.length_c   1.000
_cell.angle_alpha   90.00
_cell.angle_beta   90.00
_cell.angle_gamma   90.00
#
_symmetry.space_group_name_H-M   'P 1'
#
loop_
_entity.id
_entity.type
_entity.pdbx_description
1 polymer ?
#
loop_
_entity_poly.entity_id
_entity_poly.type
_entity_poly.pdbx_seq_one_letter_code
_entity_poly.pdbx_strand_id
1 'polypeptide(L)'
;MNERELARYLDETVDPAETVAALPESALADLADALYRHLDTPSPPFGAHSWYIQVTDELRMRRLTAAELEAAGSDDQGSAGAAGRGFPTV
;
A
#
# COMPACT_ATOMS: atom_id res chain seq x y z
N MET A 1 -13.92 2.01 -10.67
CA MET A 1 -14.92 1.32 -9.82
C MET A 1 -16.33 1.89 -10.02
N ASN A 2 -17.36 1.05 -10.25
CA ASN A 2 -18.78 1.49 -10.31
C ASN A 2 -19.57 1.18 -9.02
N GLU A 3 -20.75 1.80 -8.84
CA GLU A 3 -21.56 1.67 -7.61
C GLU A 3 -22.04 0.23 -7.33
N ARG A 4 -22.47 -0.52 -8.35
CA ARG A 4 -22.83 -1.94 -8.21
C ARG A 4 -21.64 -2.81 -7.78
N GLU A 5 -20.45 -2.49 -8.26
CA GLU A 5 -19.23 -3.20 -7.88
C GLU A 5 -18.81 -2.83 -6.45
N LEU A 6 -19.05 -1.60 -6.01
CA LEU A 6 -18.84 -1.21 -4.63
C LEU A 6 -19.81 -1.92 -3.68
N ALA A 7 -21.10 -2.00 -4.07
CA ALA A 7 -22.13 -2.66 -3.26
C ALA A 7 -21.85 -4.15 -2.99
N ARG A 8 -21.26 -4.88 -3.95
CA ARG A 8 -20.85 -6.29 -3.71
C ARG A 8 -19.70 -6.43 -2.72
N TYR A 9 -18.82 -5.43 -2.61
CA TYR A 9 -17.76 -5.43 -1.60
C TYR A 9 -18.34 -5.10 -0.24
N LEU A 10 -19.29 -4.16 -0.17
CA LEU A 10 -19.97 -3.79 1.07
C LEU A 10 -20.97 -4.86 1.59
N ASP A 11 -21.07 -6.01 0.92
CA ASP A 11 -21.88 -7.13 1.37
C ASP A 11 -21.25 -7.79 2.61
N GLU A 12 -22.05 -8.12 3.63
CA GLU A 12 -21.56 -8.66 4.90
C GLU A 12 -20.86 -10.02 4.77
N THR A 13 -21.06 -10.71 3.64
CA THR A 13 -20.44 -12.01 3.36
C THR A 13 -18.98 -11.90 2.92
N VAL A 14 -18.50 -10.71 2.60
CA VAL A 14 -17.15 -10.48 2.08
C VAL A 14 -16.23 -10.03 3.20
N ASP A 15 -15.17 -10.80 3.45
CA ASP A 15 -14.14 -10.39 4.39
C ASP A 15 -13.32 -9.23 3.80
N PRO A 16 -13.32 -8.04 4.44
CA PRO A 16 -12.66 -6.86 3.91
C PRO A 16 -11.14 -7.01 3.93
N ALA A 17 -10.55 -7.69 4.91
CA ALA A 17 -9.11 -7.82 5.01
C ALA A 17 -8.57 -8.76 3.93
N GLU A 18 -9.20 -9.92 3.75
CA GLU A 18 -8.82 -10.89 2.71
C GLU A 18 -8.99 -10.29 1.31
N THR A 19 -10.10 -9.59 1.08
CA THR A 19 -10.38 -8.98 -0.23
C THR A 19 -9.38 -7.87 -0.56
N VAL A 20 -9.08 -7.00 0.39
CA VAL A 20 -8.14 -5.89 0.22
C VAL A 20 -6.71 -6.41 -0.02
N ALA A 21 -6.30 -7.46 0.71
CA ALA A 21 -5.01 -8.11 0.49
C ALA A 21 -4.89 -8.74 -0.91
N ALA A 22 -5.98 -9.33 -1.43
CA ALA A 22 -6.00 -9.96 -2.75
C ALA A 22 -6.01 -8.98 -3.94
N LEU A 23 -6.38 -7.71 -3.72
CA LEU A 23 -6.50 -6.72 -4.79
C LEU A 23 -5.15 -6.07 -5.15
N PRO A 24 -4.94 -5.72 -6.43
CA PRO A 24 -3.77 -4.93 -6.84
C PRO A 24 -3.89 -3.47 -6.37
N GLU A 25 -2.74 -2.80 -6.22
CA GLU A 25 -2.68 -1.42 -5.69
C GLU A 25 -3.57 -0.43 -6.47
N SER A 26 -3.62 -0.54 -7.80
CA SER A 26 -4.47 0.31 -8.63
C SER A 26 -5.97 0.12 -8.34
N ALA A 27 -6.40 -1.12 -8.09
CA ALA A 27 -7.79 -1.41 -7.72
C ALA A 27 -8.10 -0.94 -6.29
N LEU A 28 -7.13 -0.99 -5.37
CA LEU A 28 -7.26 -0.45 -4.02
C LEU A 28 -7.42 1.07 -4.03
N ALA A 29 -6.64 1.77 -4.86
CA ALA A 29 -6.79 3.22 -5.03
C ALA A 29 -8.17 3.58 -5.59
N ASP A 30 -8.61 2.89 -6.64
CA ASP A 30 -9.96 3.06 -7.22
C ASP A 30 -11.08 2.79 -6.21
N LEU A 31 -10.90 1.79 -5.33
CA LEU A 31 -11.84 1.45 -4.27
C LEU A 31 -11.86 2.52 -3.16
N ALA A 32 -10.70 3.01 -2.75
CA ALA A 32 -10.61 4.11 -1.78
C ALA A 32 -11.34 5.37 -2.29
N ASP A 33 -11.13 5.74 -3.54
CA ASP A 33 -11.79 6.90 -4.15
C ASP A 33 -13.31 6.73 -4.29
N ALA A 34 -13.77 5.51 -4.57
CA ALA A 34 -15.20 5.21 -4.62
C ALA A 34 -15.83 5.25 -3.22
N LEU A 35 -15.16 4.68 -2.22
CA LEU A 35 -15.59 4.72 -0.81
C LEU A 35 -15.63 6.14 -0.28
N TYR A 36 -14.60 6.95 -0.56
CA TYR A 36 -14.53 8.35 -0.14
C TYR A 36 -15.73 9.16 -0.66
N ARG A 37 -16.06 9.00 -1.95
CA ARG A 37 -17.24 9.64 -2.56
C ARG A 37 -18.56 9.18 -1.93
N HIS A 38 -18.66 7.92 -1.49
CA HIS A 38 -19.83 7.41 -0.77
C HIS A 38 -19.90 7.91 0.67
N LEU A 39 -18.76 8.08 1.34
CA LEU A 39 -18.68 8.65 2.68
C LEU A 39 -19.01 10.15 2.72
N ASP A 40 -18.78 10.86 1.62
CA ASP A 40 -19.13 12.28 1.45
C ASP A 40 -20.65 12.51 1.28
N THR A 41 -21.46 11.43 1.26
CA THR A 41 -22.92 11.53 1.19
C THR A 41 -23.55 11.58 2.59
N PRO A 42 -24.73 12.20 2.76
CA PRO A 42 -25.38 12.32 4.08
C PRO A 42 -25.91 10.99 4.66
N SER A 43 -25.94 9.91 3.87
CA SER A 43 -26.34 8.59 4.31
C SER A 43 -25.35 7.55 3.76
N PRO A 44 -24.15 7.43 4.36
CA PRO A 44 -23.17 6.47 3.90
C PRO A 44 -23.69 5.03 4.10
N PRO A 45 -23.39 4.11 3.17
CA PRO A 45 -23.78 2.71 3.33
C PRO A 45 -23.09 2.06 4.53
N PHE A 46 -23.80 1.16 5.18
CA PHE A 46 -23.28 0.41 6.32
C PHE A 46 -21.98 -0.33 5.94
N GLY A 47 -20.96 -0.26 6.79
CA GLY A 47 -19.65 -0.87 6.54
C GLY A 47 -18.70 -0.06 5.65
N ALA A 48 -19.15 0.99 4.95
CA ALA A 48 -18.28 1.78 4.07
C ALA A 48 -17.08 2.41 4.79
N HIS A 49 -17.29 2.83 6.04
CA HIS A 49 -16.22 3.40 6.86
C HIS A 49 -15.15 2.35 7.23
N SER A 50 -15.58 1.16 7.65
CA SER A 50 -14.67 0.05 7.97
C SER A 50 -13.88 -0.40 6.74
N TRP A 51 -14.55 -0.51 5.58
CA TRP A 51 -13.89 -0.79 4.31
C TRP A 51 -12.85 0.27 3.95
N TYR A 52 -13.17 1.55 4.12
CA TYR A 52 -12.23 2.64 3.84
C TYR A 52 -10.99 2.57 4.73
N ILE A 53 -11.15 2.29 6.02
CA ILE A 53 -10.03 2.10 6.94
C ILE A 53 -9.15 0.93 6.47
N GLN A 54 -9.72 -0.23 6.16
CA GLN A 54 -8.94 -1.40 5.72
C GLN A 54 -8.16 -1.13 4.41
N VAL A 55 -8.81 -0.51 3.42
CA VAL A 55 -8.16 -0.18 2.14
C VAL A 55 -7.01 0.81 2.33
N THR A 56 -7.21 1.85 3.14
CA THR A 56 -6.19 2.86 3.38
C THR A 56 -5.03 2.34 4.22
N ASP A 57 -5.30 1.44 5.16
CA ASP A 57 -4.28 0.76 5.97
C ASP A 57 -3.42 -0.16 5.10
N GLU A 58 -4.02 -0.98 4.23
CA GLU A 58 -3.29 -1.82 3.29
C GLU A 58 -2.41 -1.00 2.33
N LEU A 59 -2.96 0.08 1.75
CA LEU A 59 -2.18 0.98 0.89
C LEU A 59 -0.99 1.59 1.64
N ARG A 60 -1.17 1.93 2.92
CA ARG A 60 -0.10 2.43 3.78
C ARG A 60 0.94 1.33 4.04
N MET A 61 0.52 0.12 4.41
CA MET A 61 1.43 -1.02 4.64
C MET A 61 2.27 -1.30 3.40
N ARG A 62 1.67 -1.37 2.21
CA ARG A 62 2.39 -1.60 0.96
C ARG A 62 3.44 -0.53 0.68
N ARG A 63 3.10 0.74 0.88
CA ARG A 63 4.05 1.85 0.73
C ARG A 63 5.20 1.79 1.73
N LEU A 64 4.93 1.39 2.98
CA LEU A 64 5.97 1.18 3.98
C LEU A 64 6.90 0.06 3.56
N THR A 65 6.36 -1.11 3.17
CA THR A 65 7.18 -2.25 2.73
C THR A 65 8.01 -1.92 1.49
N ALA A 66 7.47 -1.16 0.54
CA ALA A 66 8.21 -0.70 -0.63
C ALA A 66 9.36 0.25 -0.22
N ALA A 67 9.10 1.20 0.69
CA ALA A 67 10.12 2.11 1.18
C ALA A 67 11.23 1.41 1.96
N GLU A 68 10.89 0.38 2.74
CA GLU A 68 11.88 -0.45 3.46
C GLU A 68 12.79 -1.22 2.49
N LEU A 69 12.24 -1.76 1.40
CA LEU A 69 13.01 -2.43 0.36
C LEU A 69 13.95 -1.48 -0.39
N GLU A 70 13.48 -0.28 -0.72
CA GLU A 70 14.31 0.76 -1.36
C GLU A 70 15.43 1.24 -0.42
N ALA A 71 15.12 1.41 0.87
CA ALA A 71 16.12 1.78 1.87
C ALA A 71 17.19 0.68 2.04
N ALA A 72 16.80 -0.59 2.07
CA ALA A 72 17.73 -1.72 2.18
C ALA A 72 18.57 -1.95 0.91
N GLY A 73 18.04 -1.60 -0.27
CA GLY A 73 18.77 -1.67 -1.55
C GLY A 73 19.78 -0.54 -1.76
N SER A 74 19.68 0.55 -0.99
CA SER A 74 20.55 1.72 -1.14
C SER A 74 21.90 1.60 -0.40
N ASP A 75 22.12 0.56 0.41
CA ASP A 75 23.35 0.35 1.19
C ASP A 75 24.48 -0.41 0.42
N ASP A 76 24.27 -0.86 -0.81
CA ASP A 76 25.26 -1.65 -1.59
C ASP A 76 25.91 -0.86 -2.75
N GLN A 77 26.29 0.40 -2.54
CA GLN A 77 27.10 1.13 -3.52
C GLN A 77 28.07 2.12 -2.87
N GLY A 78 29.05 1.56 -2.15
CA GLY A 78 30.15 2.29 -1.51
C GLY A 78 31.49 1.56 -1.58
N SER A 79 32.08 1.51 -2.79
CA SER A 79 33.52 1.37 -3.08
C SER A 79 34.26 0.11 -2.60
N ALA A 80 34.25 -0.92 -3.45
CA ALA A 80 35.40 -1.81 -3.62
C ALA A 80 36.18 -1.42 -4.90
N GLY A 81 37.42 -0.95 -4.73
CA GLY A 81 38.40 -0.69 -5.78
C GLY A 81 39.24 0.55 -5.45
N ALA A 82 40.57 0.54 -5.39
CA ALA A 82 41.55 -0.42 -5.85
C ALA A 82 42.88 -0.25 -5.09
N ALA A 83 43.65 -1.33 -5.12
CA ALA A 83 44.97 -1.52 -4.55
C ALA A 83 45.99 -0.40 -4.86
N GLY A 84 46.95 -0.22 -3.95
CA GLY A 84 48.13 0.61 -4.22
C GLY A 84 49.16 0.67 -3.10
N ARG A 85 49.94 -0.42 -2.96
CA ARG A 85 51.35 -0.49 -2.52
C ARG A 85 51.81 0.26 -1.26
N GLY A 86 52.45 -0.49 -0.36
CA GLY A 86 53.10 0.02 0.83
C GLY A 86 54.47 0.69 0.62
N PHE A 87 55.21 0.72 1.75
CA PHE A 87 56.57 1.20 2.04
C PHE A 87 56.67 2.64 2.63
N PRO A 88 57.73 2.98 3.40
CA PRO A 88 57.73 2.82 4.87
C PRO A 88 58.22 4.08 5.63
N THR A 89 58.27 3.95 6.95
CA THR A 89 58.92 4.77 7.99
C THR A 89 60.20 5.50 7.57
N VAL A 90 60.32 6.76 8.01
CA VAL A 90 61.57 7.38 8.49
C VAL A 90 61.33 8.00 9.86
#